data_AF-A0A1H9GEJ6-F1
#
_entry.id   AF-A0A1H9GEJ6-F1
#
_cell.length_a   1.000
_cell.length_b   1.000
_cell.length_c   1.000
_cell.angle_alpha   90.00
_cell.angle_beta   90.00
_cell.angle_gamma   90.00
#
_symmetry.space_group_name_H-M   'P 1'
#
loop_
_entity.id
_entity.type
_entity.pdbx_description
1 polymer ?
#
loop_
_entity_poly.entity_id
_entity_poly.type
_entity_poly.pdbx_seq_one_letter_code
_entity_poly.pdbx_strand_id
1 'polypeptide(L)'
;MRVVALVVALVVSQVGITGEKEMGLCKDVSELAETVMDSRQKNVSMVSMMEIVKGSDVFESMVIDAYEQPAFQVPVNQEKAVAEFRDRWYLMCVKKAR
;
A
#
# COMPACT_ATOMS: atom_id res chain seq x y z
N MET A 1 -12.32 59.50 4.68
CA MET A 1 -13.48 58.91 3.99
C MET A 1 -13.00 58.39 2.64
N ARG A 2 -13.01 57.06 2.49
CA ARG A 2 -13.13 56.30 1.22
C ARG A 2 -12.06 56.45 0.14
N VAL A 3 -10.90 55.80 0.31
CA VAL A 3 -10.34 54.85 -0.69
C VAL A 3 -9.50 53.79 0.06
N VAL A 4 -10.15 53.02 0.93
CA VAL A 4 -9.62 51.73 1.42
C VAL A 4 -10.39 50.66 0.65
N ALA A 5 -10.04 50.51 -0.63
CA ALA A 5 -10.64 49.51 -1.51
C ALA A 5 -9.70 48.31 -1.59
N LEU A 6 -9.88 47.40 -0.62
CA LEU A 6 -10.04 45.97 -0.88
C LEU A 6 -9.08 45.32 -1.92
N VAL A 7 -7.80 45.24 -1.58
CA VAL A 7 -6.91 44.21 -2.16
C VAL A 7 -6.11 43.56 -1.02
N VAL A 8 -6.82 43.06 0.00
CA VAL A 8 -6.21 42.13 0.95
C VAL A 8 -6.30 40.74 0.32
N ALA A 9 -5.20 40.41 -0.34
CA ALA A 9 -4.75 39.10 -0.77
C ALA A 9 -5.64 37.93 -0.33
N LEU A 10 -6.24 37.27 -1.33
CA LEU A 10 -6.52 35.85 -1.28
C LEU A 10 -5.20 35.13 -0.97
N VAL A 11 -4.90 34.87 0.30
CA VAL A 11 -3.98 33.81 0.64
C VAL A 11 -4.82 32.54 0.65
N VAL A 12 -4.81 31.90 -0.51
CA VAL A 12 -5.45 30.63 -0.83
C VAL A 12 -5.19 29.63 0.29
N SER A 13 -6.27 29.06 0.83
CA SER A 13 -6.25 27.92 1.74
C SER A 13 -5.52 26.74 1.09
N GLN A 14 -4.21 26.60 1.35
CA GLN A 14 -3.43 25.43 0.95
C GLN A 14 -3.08 24.58 2.17
N VAL A 15 -4.07 23.97 2.80
CA VAL A 15 -3.83 22.85 3.72
C VAL A 15 -4.98 21.86 3.53
N GLY A 16 -4.75 20.77 2.79
CA GLY A 16 -5.77 19.73 2.64
C GLY A 16 -5.53 18.57 1.67
N ILE A 17 -4.46 18.56 0.84
CA ILE A 17 -4.31 17.55 -0.23
C ILE A 17 -3.28 16.44 0.10
N THR A 18 -2.64 16.44 1.27
CA THR A 18 -1.63 15.42 1.59
C THR A 18 -2.26 14.08 1.99
N GLY A 19 -3.30 14.11 2.84
CA GLY A 19 -3.88 12.89 3.41
C GLY A 19 -4.61 11.98 2.42
N GLU A 20 -5.33 12.53 1.44
CA GLU A 20 -6.04 11.70 0.46
C GLU A 20 -5.08 10.95 -0.47
N LYS A 21 -3.98 11.59 -0.88
CA LYS A 21 -2.96 10.96 -1.75
C LYS A 21 -2.21 9.84 -1.02
N GLU A 22 -1.87 10.06 0.25
CA GLU A 22 -1.18 9.06 1.07
C GLU A 22 -2.08 7.86 1.38
N MET A 23 -3.37 8.10 1.64
CA MET A 23 -4.34 7.01 1.81
C MET A 23 -4.56 6.23 0.50
N GLY A 24 -4.52 6.90 -0.65
CA GLY A 24 -4.52 6.24 -1.97
C GLY A 24 -3.34 5.28 -2.14
N LEU A 25 -2.13 5.72 -1.77
CA LEU A 25 -0.94 4.84 -1.81
C LEU A 25 -1.10 3.62 -0.89
N CYS A 26 -1.68 3.78 0.30
CA CYS A 26 -1.90 2.63 1.17
C CYS A 26 -2.89 1.62 0.59
N LYS A 27 -3.90 2.09 -0.15
CA LYS A 27 -4.78 1.20 -0.90
C LYS A 27 -4.01 0.40 -1.95
N ASP A 28 -3.13 1.05 -2.72
CA ASP A 28 -2.32 0.35 -3.73
C ASP A 28 -1.37 -0.68 -3.09
N VAL A 29 -0.76 -0.35 -1.94
CA VAL A 29 0.05 -1.29 -1.14
C VAL A 29 -0.76 -2.50 -0.70
N SER A 30 -2.01 -2.28 -0.27
CA SER A 30 -2.94 -3.35 0.10
C SER A 30 -3.21 -4.29 -1.09
N GLU A 31 -3.58 -3.74 -2.24
CA GLU A 31 -3.90 -4.53 -3.44
C GLU A 31 -2.69 -5.34 -3.95
N LEU A 32 -1.49 -4.75 -3.92
CA LEU A 32 -0.27 -5.46 -4.25
C LEU A 32 0.03 -6.58 -3.26
N ALA A 33 -0.08 -6.32 -1.95
CA ALA A 33 0.15 -7.32 -0.91
C ALA A 33 -0.81 -8.52 -1.03
N GLU A 34 -2.08 -8.26 -1.35
CA GLU A 34 -3.07 -9.30 -1.63
C GLU A 34 -2.64 -10.17 -2.81
N THR A 35 -2.22 -9.55 -3.92
CA THR A 35 -1.78 -10.24 -5.14
C THR A 35 -0.52 -11.08 -4.90
N VAL A 36 0.45 -10.53 -4.16
CA VAL A 36 1.72 -11.21 -3.87
C VAL A 36 1.48 -12.44 -2.97
N MET A 37 0.67 -12.31 -1.92
CA MET A 37 0.36 -13.44 -1.05
C MET A 37 -0.51 -14.48 -1.78
N ASP A 38 -1.47 -14.08 -2.59
CA ASP A 38 -2.26 -15.02 -3.41
C ASP A 38 -1.36 -15.83 -4.36
N SER A 39 -0.42 -15.15 -5.03
CA SER A 39 0.59 -15.79 -5.87
C SER A 39 1.43 -16.79 -5.07
N ARG A 40 1.83 -16.42 -3.85
CA ARG A 40 2.54 -17.32 -2.94
C ARG A 40 1.71 -18.57 -2.59
N GLN A 41 0.44 -18.39 -2.22
CA GLN A 41 -0.46 -19.49 -1.86
C GLN A 41 -0.74 -20.43 -3.05
N LYS A 42 -0.70 -19.90 -4.27
CA LYS A 42 -0.80 -20.66 -5.53
C LYS A 42 0.52 -21.29 -6.00
N ASN A 43 1.58 -21.24 -5.20
CA ASN A 43 2.91 -21.77 -5.52
C ASN A 43 3.54 -21.16 -6.78
N VAL A 44 3.23 -19.91 -7.09
CA VAL A 44 3.99 -19.15 -8.11
C VAL A 44 5.45 -19.05 -7.64
N SER A 45 6.39 -19.12 -8.58
CA SER A 45 7.83 -19.03 -8.27
C SER A 45 8.22 -17.67 -7.69
N MET A 46 9.02 -17.66 -6.62
CA MET A 46 9.56 -16.43 -6.03
C MET A 46 10.41 -15.65 -7.04
N VAL A 47 11.19 -16.35 -7.88
CA VAL A 47 12.04 -15.72 -8.90
C VAL A 47 11.18 -14.87 -9.85
N SER A 48 10.06 -15.41 -10.31
CA SER A 48 9.13 -14.69 -11.20
C SER A 48 8.51 -13.48 -10.49
N MET A 49 8.15 -13.60 -9.21
CA MET A 49 7.62 -12.47 -8.44
C MET A 49 8.68 -11.37 -8.22
N MET A 50 9.93 -11.75 -7.93
CA MET A 50 11.04 -10.80 -7.79
C MET A 50 11.33 -10.07 -9.09
N GLU A 51 11.26 -10.74 -10.25
CA GLU A 51 11.45 -10.10 -11.56
C GLU A 51 10.37 -9.05 -11.87
N ILE A 52 9.13 -9.27 -11.40
CA ILE A 52 8.01 -8.33 -11.58
C ILE A 52 8.22 -7.06 -10.76
N VAL A 53 8.68 -7.20 -9.51
CA VAL A 53 8.80 -6.07 -8.57
C VAL A 53 10.18 -5.41 -8.55
N LYS A 54 11.11 -5.89 -9.39
CA LYS A 54 12.52 -5.46 -9.40
C LYS A 54 12.68 -3.93 -9.45
N GLY A 55 13.62 -3.42 -8.68
CA GLY A 55 13.94 -1.99 -8.63
C GLY A 55 13.09 -1.20 -7.63
N SER A 56 12.30 -1.89 -6.80
CA SER A 56 11.62 -1.32 -5.64
C SER A 56 11.93 -2.16 -4.41
N ASP A 57 12.87 -1.71 -3.57
CA ASP A 57 13.28 -2.40 -2.35
C ASP A 57 12.08 -2.74 -1.43
N VAL A 58 11.07 -1.87 -1.40
CA VAL A 58 9.85 -2.05 -0.62
C VAL A 58 9.03 -3.23 -1.13
N PHE A 59 8.88 -3.35 -2.45
CA PHE A 59 8.09 -4.42 -3.04
C PHE A 59 8.87 -5.74 -3.09
N GLU A 60 10.19 -5.68 -3.27
CA GLU A 60 11.07 -6.84 -3.10
C GLU A 60 10.98 -7.39 -1.66
N SER A 61 10.98 -6.50 -0.65
CA SER A 61 10.77 -6.90 0.76
C SER A 61 9.40 -7.52 1.01
N MET A 62 8.35 -7.02 0.34
CA MET A 62 7.00 -7.59 0.42
C MET A 62 6.95 -9.01 -0.17
N VAL A 63 7.62 -9.25 -1.30
CA VAL A 63 7.74 -10.60 -1.87
C VAL A 63 8.48 -11.51 -0.89
N ILE A 64 9.59 -11.06 -0.31
CA ILE A 64 10.33 -11.87 0.68
C ILE A 64 9.44 -12.26 1.87
N ASP A 65 8.75 -11.29 2.51
CA ASP A 65 7.82 -11.55 3.65
C ASP A 65 6.70 -12.54 3.27
N ALA A 66 6.14 -12.43 2.05
CA ALA A 66 5.14 -13.39 1.60
C ALA A 66 5.71 -14.82 1.48
N TYR A 67 6.91 -14.97 0.92
CA TYR A 67 7.53 -16.28 0.70
C TYR A 67 8.12 -16.93 1.95
N GLU A 68 8.31 -16.17 3.03
CA GLU A 68 8.56 -16.71 4.37
C GLU A 68 7.33 -17.39 4.99
N GLN A 69 6.14 -17.14 4.45
CA GLN A 69 4.92 -17.81 4.89
C GLN A 69 4.71 -19.16 4.16
N PRO A 70 4.08 -20.15 4.83
CA PRO A 70 3.69 -21.40 4.20
C PRO A 70 2.68 -21.18 3.06
N ALA A 71 2.82 -21.95 1.98
CA ALA A 71 1.71 -22.14 1.03
C ALA A 71 0.77 -23.21 1.58
N PHE A 72 -0.38 -22.79 2.09
CA PHE A 72 -1.36 -23.67 2.69
C PHE A 72 -2.07 -24.51 1.62
N GLN A 73 -2.40 -25.75 1.96
CA GLN A 73 -3.16 -26.64 1.06
C GLN A 73 -4.67 -26.52 1.23
N VAL A 74 -5.12 -25.96 2.36
CA VAL A 74 -6.53 -25.80 2.67
C VAL A 74 -7.00 -24.42 2.20
N PRO A 75 -8.04 -24.31 1.35
CA PRO A 75 -8.48 -23.04 0.78
C PRO A 75 -8.77 -21.95 1.82
N VAL A 76 -9.48 -22.28 2.91
CA VAL A 76 -9.78 -21.29 3.96
C VAL A 76 -8.52 -20.73 4.63
N ASN A 77 -7.44 -21.52 4.71
CA ASN A 77 -6.18 -21.04 5.26
C ASN A 77 -5.42 -20.16 4.26
N GLN A 78 -5.54 -20.42 2.95
CA GLN A 78 -4.99 -19.55 1.92
C GLN A 78 -5.67 -18.18 1.95
N GLU A 79 -7.01 -18.16 1.92
CA GLU A 79 -7.80 -16.91 1.97
C GLU A 79 -7.50 -16.10 3.23
N LYS A 80 -7.41 -16.78 4.38
CA LYS A 80 -7.04 -16.14 5.64
C LYS A 80 -5.63 -15.54 5.59
N ALA A 81 -4.64 -16.28 5.10
CA ALA A 81 -3.27 -15.79 4.98
C ALA A 81 -3.17 -14.58 4.06
N VAL A 82 -3.92 -14.58 2.94
CA VAL A 82 -4.01 -13.46 2.00
C VAL A 82 -4.59 -12.22 2.69
N ALA A 83 -5.73 -12.36 3.37
CA ALA A 83 -6.37 -11.25 4.06
C ALA A 83 -5.49 -10.66 5.18
N GLU A 84 -4.91 -11.52 6.02
CA GLU A 84 -4.04 -11.08 7.13
C GLU A 84 -2.76 -10.42 6.62
N PHE A 85 -2.18 -10.91 5.52
CA PHE A 85 -1.00 -10.32 4.90
C PHE A 85 -1.31 -8.93 4.33
N ARG A 86 -2.39 -8.82 3.56
CA ARG A 86 -2.89 -7.54 3.02
C ARG A 86 -3.10 -6.52 4.13
N ASP A 87 -3.86 -6.89 5.15
CA ASP A 87 -4.27 -5.97 6.22
C ASP A 87 -3.06 -5.52 7.05
N ARG A 88 -2.07 -6.39 7.25
CA ARG A 88 -0.80 -6.05 7.91
C ARG A 88 -0.01 -5.01 7.12
N TRP A 89 0.14 -5.17 5.81
CA TRP A 89 0.83 -4.19 4.95
C TRP A 89 0.09 -2.86 4.85
N TYR A 90 -1.23 -2.91 4.72
CA TYR A 90 -2.08 -1.71 4.79
C TYR A 90 -1.90 -0.97 6.12
N LEU A 91 -1.97 -1.69 7.25
CA LEU A 91 -1.80 -1.11 8.58
C LEU A 91 -0.44 -0.43 8.75
N MET A 92 0.63 -1.06 8.27
CA MET A 92 1.97 -0.47 8.31
C MET A 92 2.04 0.83 7.50
N CYS A 93 1.41 0.87 6.32
CA CYS A 93 1.35 2.07 5.49
C CYS A 93 0.57 3.19 6.20
N VAL A 94 -0.65 2.91 6.67
CA VAL A 94 -1.52 3.90 7.32
C VAL A 94 -0.86 4.49 8.58
N LYS A 95 -0.12 3.68 9.34
CA LYS A 95 0.65 4.14 10.50
C LYS A 95 1.78 5.10 10.16
N LYS A 96 2.31 5.06 8.93
CA LYS A 96 3.36 5.98 8.46
C LYS A 96 2.78 7.22 7.78
N ALA A 97 1.59 7.11 7.21
CA ALA A 97 0.86 8.18 6.54
C ALA A 97 0.09 9.11 7.52
N ARG A 98 0.24 8.91 8.82
CA ARG A 98 -0.39 9.69 9.89
C ARG A 98 0.65 10.06 10.94
#